data_AF-A0A2E2UC05-F1
#
_entry.id   AF-A0A2E2UC05-F1
#
_cell.length_a   1.000
_cell.length_b   1.000
_cell.length_c   1.000
_cell.angle_alpha   90.00
_cell.angle_beta   90.00
_cell.angle_gamma   90.00
#
_symmetry.space_group_name_H-M   'P 1'
#
loop_
_entity.id
_entity.type
_entity.pdbx_description
1 polymer ?
#
loop_
_entity_poly.entity_id
_entity_poly.type
_entity_poly.pdbx_seq_one_letter_code
_entity_poly.pdbx_strand_id
1 'polypeptide(L)'
;MDKALVKKSDILKIKYKFFINRIVTYFSFLLLPLLIQKTENLALFTQCLILLVYILFMGSQWYLFGKEIDHRLKIYYKANSSLERIIYRLLLGNIGLILLFNLFSLLPAGFVGILFWGFFIILGIFYSWPTRGKIIEETMVSQFSEIRYLDAFEKTILSLSVVTFFITLPDFPLFENVEALKLYLDPYEKVSFLIWNYLSFLYYPFQQFPKLYNLIWNFHFYFIGLGSFLFAFYCLLRYFFSRRLSMLGTYAIISSWSLSRLVVNDFFNAVTSGLPLVWLWSVMWSTRSGTYRSGLFTGLIFFYLVLFNPVYILLMPLTLLGVYFGFLPKKTVWFKRQWIKYNVFGTVLGLLIAVVSLGDPGNFSLQQSSILSLLQDAVIRKAFFIIAPLGLLLIFLYVTNLSNYLLTYINLDRKKLNEVLFGIGVLVSFGFLLSPNFFNGLAPLWALSFLALFPIEWIFQSISRLRSKRNLIYGMYILVCLLDSQMENRIRIVAKMFLDNESLKYLIQY
;
A
#
# COMPACT_ATOMS: atom_id res chain seq x y z
N MET A 1 -2.13 19.45 -50.92
CA MET A 1 -2.32 19.99 -49.55
C MET A 1 -3.68 19.61 -48.96
N ASP A 2 -4.72 19.44 -49.78
CA ASP A 2 -6.09 19.19 -49.30
C ASP A 2 -6.27 17.86 -48.54
N LYS A 3 -5.57 16.78 -48.95
CA LYS A 3 -5.57 15.51 -48.20
C LYS A 3 -4.97 15.62 -46.78
N ALA A 4 -4.10 16.61 -46.52
CA ALA A 4 -3.53 16.87 -45.20
C ALA A 4 -4.42 17.79 -44.33
N LEU A 5 -5.23 18.65 -44.96
CA LEU A 5 -6.23 19.48 -44.30
C LEU A 5 -7.48 18.67 -43.90
N VAL A 6 -7.91 17.73 -44.74
CA VAL A 6 -9.01 16.79 -44.43
C VAL A 6 -8.66 15.86 -43.25
N LYS A 7 -7.40 15.44 -43.12
CA LYS A 7 -6.95 14.71 -41.90
C LYS A 7 -6.91 15.59 -40.64
N LYS A 8 -6.82 16.92 -40.75
CA LYS A 8 -6.81 17.85 -39.61
C LYS A 8 -8.21 18.15 -39.07
N SER A 9 -9.27 18.13 -39.90
CA SER A 9 -10.64 18.43 -39.46
C SER A 9 -11.20 17.38 -38.48
N ASP A 10 -10.90 16.11 -38.69
CA ASP A 10 -11.36 15.03 -37.80
C ASP A 10 -10.61 14.99 -36.46
N ILE A 11 -9.38 15.50 -36.40
CA ILE A 11 -8.59 15.53 -35.17
C ILE A 11 -9.27 16.41 -34.11
N LEU A 12 -9.86 17.55 -34.49
CA LEU A 12 -10.60 18.40 -33.56
C LEU A 12 -11.84 17.68 -33.02
N LYS A 13 -12.59 17.00 -33.88
CA LYS A 13 -13.76 16.20 -33.48
C LYS A 13 -13.39 15.09 -32.50
N ILE A 14 -12.29 14.38 -32.74
CA ILE A 14 -11.75 13.35 -31.84
C ILE A 14 -11.33 13.96 -30.50
N LYS A 15 -10.64 15.11 -30.52
CA LYS A 15 -10.24 15.84 -29.30
C LYS A 15 -11.43 16.28 -28.46
N TYR A 16 -12.45 16.86 -29.07
CA TYR A 16 -13.66 17.28 -28.37
C TYR A 16 -14.45 16.10 -27.82
N LYS A 17 -14.64 15.02 -28.59
CA LYS A 17 -15.29 13.80 -28.09
C LYS A 17 -14.55 13.21 -26.89
N PHE A 18 -13.21 13.15 -26.95
CA PHE A 18 -12.38 12.70 -25.84
C PHE A 18 -12.52 13.59 -24.61
N PHE A 19 -12.46 14.91 -24.80
CA PHE A 19 -12.59 15.90 -23.73
C PHE A 19 -13.96 15.83 -23.04
N ILE A 20 -15.05 15.84 -23.81
CA ILE A 20 -16.42 15.81 -23.29
C ILE A 20 -16.66 14.53 -22.50
N ASN A 21 -16.30 13.35 -23.03
CA ASN A 21 -16.46 12.10 -22.30
C ASN A 21 -15.70 12.14 -20.96
N ARG A 22 -14.45 12.61 -20.97
CA ARG A 22 -13.62 12.62 -19.75
C ARG A 22 -14.12 13.63 -18.73
N ILE A 23 -14.53 14.83 -19.15
CA ILE A 23 -15.16 15.82 -18.28
C ILE A 23 -16.45 15.27 -17.69
N VAL A 24 -17.37 14.75 -18.50
CA VAL A 24 -18.65 14.24 -18.01
C VAL A 24 -18.42 13.13 -16.99
N THR A 25 -17.53 12.17 -17.27
CA THR A 25 -17.19 11.11 -16.31
C THR A 25 -16.52 11.65 -15.03
N TYR A 26 -15.64 12.65 -15.15
CA TYR A 26 -14.98 13.24 -13.99
C TYR A 26 -15.99 13.95 -13.08
N PHE A 27 -16.82 14.81 -13.67
CA PHE A 27 -17.82 15.57 -12.92
C PHE A 27 -18.93 14.68 -12.36
N SER A 28 -19.29 13.58 -13.02
CA SER A 28 -20.25 12.61 -12.44
C SER A 28 -19.73 11.98 -11.15
N PHE A 29 -18.42 11.69 -11.06
CA PHE A 29 -17.83 11.17 -9.82
C PHE A 29 -17.54 12.28 -8.80
N LEU A 30 -17.16 13.47 -9.24
CA LEU A 30 -16.94 14.63 -8.37
C LEU A 30 -18.21 15.03 -7.62
N LEU A 31 -19.35 15.02 -8.31
CA LEU A 31 -20.65 15.40 -7.76
C LEU A 31 -21.34 14.27 -6.98
N LEU A 32 -20.71 13.08 -6.91
CA LEU A 32 -21.23 11.94 -6.16
C LEU A 32 -21.56 12.33 -4.70
N PRO A 33 -20.74 13.09 -3.96
CA PRO A 33 -21.09 13.55 -2.62
C PRO A 33 -22.27 14.52 -2.53
N LEU A 34 -22.65 15.21 -3.62
CA LEU A 34 -23.85 16.05 -3.59
C LEU A 34 -25.12 15.22 -3.74
N LEU A 35 -25.03 14.04 -4.37
CA LEU A 35 -26.14 13.08 -4.42
C LEU A 35 -26.39 12.41 -3.05
N ILE A 36 -25.45 12.56 -2.10
CA ILE A 36 -25.45 11.88 -0.79
C ILE A 36 -26.45 12.46 0.20
N GLN A 37 -26.94 13.68 0.00
CA GLN A 37 -28.06 14.23 0.78
C GLN A 37 -29.32 13.34 0.74
N LYS A 38 -29.48 12.51 -0.30
CA LYS A 38 -30.58 11.53 -0.40
C LYS A 38 -30.22 10.13 0.15
N THR A 39 -28.95 9.91 0.53
CA THR A 39 -28.41 8.58 0.85
C THR A 39 -28.39 8.23 2.33
N GLU A 40 -28.63 9.18 3.25
CA GLU A 40 -28.78 8.87 4.68
C GLU A 40 -29.90 7.86 4.93
N ASN A 41 -30.93 7.88 4.09
CA ASN A 41 -32.07 6.96 4.16
C ASN A 41 -31.83 5.61 3.45
N LEU A 42 -30.70 5.43 2.78
CA LEU A 42 -30.40 4.17 2.10
C LEU A 42 -29.78 3.14 3.04
N ALA A 43 -29.88 1.86 2.68
CA ALA A 43 -29.25 0.78 3.42
C ALA A 43 -27.73 0.98 3.57
N LEU A 44 -27.18 0.63 4.73
CA LEU A 44 -25.75 0.80 5.07
C LEU A 44 -24.82 0.15 4.03
N PHE A 45 -25.23 -0.98 3.43
CA PHE A 45 -24.49 -1.60 2.32
C PHE A 45 -24.30 -0.68 1.12
N THR A 46 -25.37 0.01 0.70
CA THR A 46 -25.30 0.95 -0.44
C THR A 46 -24.47 2.18 -0.10
N GLN A 47 -24.54 2.68 1.15
CA GLN A 47 -23.68 3.76 1.63
C GLN A 47 -22.21 3.36 1.56
N CYS A 48 -21.85 2.16 2.04
CA CYS A 48 -20.49 1.62 1.95
C CYS A 48 -19.98 1.54 0.50
N LEU A 49 -20.81 1.07 -0.44
CA LEU A 49 -20.43 1.02 -1.86
C LEU A 49 -20.18 2.40 -2.45
N ILE A 50 -21.03 3.38 -2.15
CA ILE A 50 -20.90 4.77 -2.61
C ILE A 50 -19.60 5.40 -2.06
N LEU A 51 -19.32 5.22 -0.77
CA LEU A 51 -18.09 5.70 -0.13
C LEU A 51 -16.85 5.05 -0.74
N LEU A 52 -16.92 3.75 -1.05
CA LEU A 52 -15.82 3.04 -1.71
C LEU A 52 -15.55 3.58 -3.11
N VAL A 53 -16.61 3.82 -3.91
CA VAL A 53 -16.47 4.44 -5.24
C VAL A 53 -15.82 5.82 -5.13
N TYR A 54 -16.20 6.61 -4.12
CA TYR A 54 -15.58 7.90 -3.86
C TYR A 54 -14.09 7.78 -3.48
N ILE A 55 -13.73 6.83 -2.61
CA ILE A 55 -12.33 6.56 -2.26
C ILE A 55 -11.51 6.15 -3.49
N LEU A 56 -12.05 5.29 -4.36
CA LEU A 56 -11.39 4.92 -5.62
C LEU A 56 -11.24 6.12 -6.56
N PHE A 57 -12.23 7.00 -6.63
CA PHE A 57 -12.13 8.25 -7.36
C PHE A 57 -10.99 9.12 -6.80
N MET A 58 -10.91 9.30 -5.48
CA MET A 58 -9.81 10.04 -4.85
C MET A 58 -8.44 9.39 -5.08
N GLY A 59 -8.35 8.06 -4.98
CA GLY A 59 -7.14 7.31 -5.34
C GLY A 59 -6.71 7.53 -6.80
N SER A 60 -7.67 7.66 -7.73
CA SER A 60 -7.38 8.02 -9.12
C SER A 60 -6.83 9.44 -9.25
N GLN A 61 -7.29 10.39 -8.43
CA GLN A 61 -6.75 11.76 -8.40
C GLN A 61 -5.30 11.76 -7.92
N TRP A 62 -4.99 10.97 -6.89
CA TRP A 62 -3.62 10.83 -6.38
C TRP A 62 -2.71 10.26 -7.45
N TYR A 63 -3.16 9.23 -8.14
CA TYR A 63 -2.39 8.64 -9.24
C TYR A 63 -2.08 9.65 -10.36
N LEU A 64 -3.09 10.43 -10.79
CA LEU A 64 -2.90 11.45 -11.82
C LEU A 64 -1.99 12.59 -11.36
N PHE A 65 -2.15 13.03 -10.10
CA PHE A 65 -1.31 14.07 -9.51
C PHE A 65 0.15 13.60 -9.39
N GLY A 66 0.36 12.37 -8.90
CA GLY A 66 1.68 11.75 -8.84
C GLY A 66 2.32 11.58 -10.22
N LYS A 67 1.54 11.31 -11.26
CA LYS A 67 2.04 11.27 -12.65
C LYS A 67 2.52 12.64 -13.13
N GLU A 68 1.83 13.72 -12.77
CA GLU A 68 2.27 15.08 -13.10
C GLU A 68 3.55 15.45 -12.36
N ILE A 69 3.64 15.12 -11.06
CA ILE A 69 4.87 15.31 -10.27
C ILE A 69 6.04 14.54 -10.91
N ASP A 70 5.83 13.28 -11.27
CA ASP A 70 6.80 12.40 -11.94
C ASP A 70 7.31 13.00 -13.26
N HIS A 71 6.38 13.52 -14.08
CA HIS A 71 6.71 14.16 -15.35
C HIS A 71 7.50 15.48 -15.17
N ARG A 72 7.10 16.33 -14.22
CA ARG A 72 7.76 17.63 -13.97
C ARG A 72 9.14 17.45 -13.34
N LEU A 73 9.25 16.52 -12.38
CA LEU A 73 10.51 16.20 -11.71
C LEU A 73 11.38 15.23 -12.53
N LYS A 74 10.92 14.73 -13.68
CA LYS A 74 11.59 13.75 -14.56
C LYS A 74 12.26 12.60 -13.77
N ILE A 75 11.49 11.94 -12.91
CA ILE A 75 11.99 10.83 -12.10
C ILE A 75 11.92 9.56 -12.97
N TYR A 76 13.05 9.16 -13.55
CA TYR A 76 13.08 7.91 -14.33
C TYR A 76 13.23 6.71 -13.39
N TYR A 77 12.27 5.80 -13.47
CA TYR A 77 12.27 4.52 -12.75
C TYR A 77 12.46 3.34 -13.70
N LYS A 78 13.06 2.27 -13.19
CA LYS A 78 13.14 0.97 -13.87
C LYS A 78 12.29 -0.01 -13.09
N ALA A 79 11.09 -0.31 -13.58
CA ALA A 79 10.17 -1.20 -12.88
C ALA A 79 10.52 -2.68 -13.09
N ASN A 80 10.28 -3.50 -12.06
CA ASN A 80 10.21 -4.96 -12.10
C ASN A 80 8.80 -5.46 -12.44
N SER A 81 7.80 -4.72 -11.95
CA SER A 81 6.38 -5.03 -12.09
C SER A 81 5.65 -3.79 -12.58
N SER A 82 4.56 -4.00 -13.34
CA SER A 82 3.71 -2.88 -13.73
C SER A 82 3.02 -2.22 -12.52
N LEU A 83 2.83 -2.97 -11.43
CA LEU A 83 2.23 -2.48 -10.19
C LEU A 83 3.12 -1.49 -9.41
N GLU A 84 4.44 -1.61 -9.50
CA GLU A 84 5.37 -0.67 -8.84
C GLU A 84 5.11 0.78 -9.29
N ARG A 85 4.84 0.96 -10.59
CA ARG A 85 4.54 2.27 -11.18
C ARG A 85 3.27 2.88 -10.58
N ILE A 86 2.27 2.05 -10.33
CA ILE A 86 0.98 2.47 -9.80
C ILE A 86 1.13 2.92 -8.35
N ILE A 87 1.78 2.09 -7.53
CA ILE A 87 1.99 2.37 -6.10
C ILE A 87 2.86 3.60 -5.90
N TYR A 88 3.97 3.69 -6.63
CA TYR A 88 4.87 4.84 -6.59
C TYR A 88 4.11 6.14 -6.87
N ARG A 89 3.31 6.20 -7.93
CA ARG A 89 2.53 7.39 -8.28
C ARG A 89 1.41 7.69 -7.31
N LEU A 90 0.73 6.65 -6.82
CA LEU A 90 -0.34 6.81 -5.82
C LEU A 90 0.23 7.39 -4.53
N LEU A 91 1.34 6.84 -4.01
CA LEU A 91 1.99 7.34 -2.80
C LEU A 91 2.58 8.74 -3.01
N LEU A 92 3.26 9.00 -4.12
CA LEU A 92 3.80 10.32 -4.44
C LEU A 92 2.70 11.38 -4.53
N GLY A 93 1.59 11.05 -5.17
CA GLY A 93 0.43 11.94 -5.27
C GLY A 93 -0.28 12.15 -3.93
N ASN A 94 -0.43 11.09 -3.13
CA ASN A 94 -1.01 11.16 -1.78
C ASN A 94 -0.17 12.09 -0.88
N ILE A 95 1.15 11.88 -0.82
CA ILE A 95 2.06 12.74 -0.04
C ILE A 95 2.05 14.18 -0.54
N GLY A 96 2.02 14.38 -1.87
CA GLY A 96 1.93 15.71 -2.46
C GLY A 96 0.65 16.45 -2.07
N LEU A 97 -0.50 15.75 -2.02
CA LEU A 97 -1.76 16.34 -1.59
C LEU A 97 -1.85 16.55 -0.09
N ILE A 98 -1.22 15.68 0.73
CA ILE A 98 -1.07 15.92 2.17
C ILE A 98 -0.39 17.27 2.38
N LEU A 99 0.73 17.53 1.70
CA LEU A 99 1.43 18.82 1.82
C LEU A 99 0.57 19.99 1.33
N LEU A 100 -0.08 19.85 0.18
CA LEU A 100 -0.88 20.91 -0.44
C LEU A 100 -2.13 21.26 0.37
N PHE A 101 -2.88 20.27 0.85
CA PHE A 101 -4.09 20.50 1.64
C PHE A 101 -3.78 21.06 3.04
N ASN A 102 -2.63 20.72 3.61
CA ASN A 102 -2.19 21.37 4.85
C ASN A 102 -1.83 22.85 4.66
N LEU A 103 -1.41 23.27 3.45
CA LEU A 103 -1.28 24.69 3.14
C LEU A 103 -2.65 25.37 3.00
N PHE A 104 -3.64 24.66 2.44
CA PHE A 104 -5.01 25.18 2.34
C PHE A 104 -5.71 25.28 3.68
N SER A 105 -5.41 24.39 4.64
CA SER A 105 -5.99 24.46 5.99
C SER A 105 -5.50 25.66 6.81
N LEU A 106 -4.48 26.40 6.35
CA LEU A 106 -4.07 27.67 6.98
C LEU A 106 -5.03 28.83 6.66
N LEU A 107 -5.91 28.67 5.67
CA LEU A 107 -6.88 29.69 5.27
C LEU A 107 -8.16 29.61 6.13
N PRO A 108 -8.92 30.72 6.28
CA PRO A 108 -10.12 30.73 7.11
C PRO A 108 -11.17 29.70 6.67
N ALA A 109 -11.91 29.13 7.62
CA ALA A 109 -12.85 28.02 7.39
C ALA A 109 -13.88 28.28 6.28
N GLY A 110 -14.35 29.52 6.11
CA GLY A 110 -15.30 29.89 5.05
C GLY A 110 -14.74 29.71 3.62
N PHE A 111 -13.41 29.78 3.44
CA PHE A 111 -12.77 29.57 2.14
C PHE A 111 -12.49 28.10 1.82
N VAL A 112 -12.49 27.21 2.81
CA VAL A 112 -12.13 25.80 2.64
C VAL A 112 -13.04 25.10 1.63
N GLY A 113 -14.35 25.34 1.70
CA GLY A 113 -15.31 24.74 0.75
C GLY A 113 -15.11 25.25 -0.68
N ILE A 114 -14.88 26.55 -0.87
CA ILE A 114 -14.63 27.15 -2.19
C ILE A 114 -13.32 26.60 -2.77
N LEU A 115 -12.28 26.49 -1.96
CA LEU A 115 -10.99 25.93 -2.36
C LEU A 115 -11.09 24.46 -2.71
N PHE A 116 -11.83 23.67 -1.94
CA PHE A 116 -12.07 22.26 -2.23
C PHE A 116 -12.69 22.08 -3.62
N TRP A 117 -13.84 22.72 -3.87
CA TRP A 117 -14.52 22.60 -5.15
C TRP A 117 -13.70 23.21 -6.29
N GLY A 118 -13.15 24.41 -6.10
CA GLY A 118 -12.30 25.08 -7.08
C GLY A 118 -11.08 24.23 -7.47
N PHE A 119 -10.39 23.63 -6.51
CA PHE A 119 -9.23 22.78 -6.75
C PHE A 119 -9.58 21.58 -7.63
N PHE A 120 -10.62 20.82 -7.29
CA PHE A 120 -10.98 19.65 -8.07
C PHE A 120 -11.62 19.99 -9.42
N ILE A 121 -12.32 21.13 -9.56
CA ILE A 121 -12.80 21.61 -10.86
C ILE A 121 -11.60 21.93 -11.78
N ILE A 122 -10.60 22.65 -11.28
CA ILE A 122 -9.38 22.99 -12.03
C ILE A 122 -8.64 21.71 -12.43
N LEU A 123 -8.47 20.76 -11.51
CA LEU A 123 -7.85 19.47 -11.82
C LEU A 123 -8.66 18.68 -12.85
N GLY A 124 -9.99 18.65 -12.74
CA GLY A 124 -10.87 17.97 -13.69
C GLY A 124 -10.70 18.51 -15.11
N ILE A 125 -10.65 19.83 -15.27
CA ILE A 125 -10.41 20.50 -16.56
C ILE A 125 -9.01 20.18 -17.08
N PHE A 126 -8.00 20.29 -16.21
CA PHE A 126 -6.60 20.05 -16.57
C PHE A 126 -6.34 18.59 -17.00
N TYR A 127 -6.88 17.62 -16.26
CA TYR A 127 -6.73 16.20 -16.59
C TYR A 127 -7.50 15.81 -17.83
N SER A 128 -8.67 16.41 -18.06
CA SER A 128 -9.50 16.12 -19.23
C SER A 128 -8.93 16.71 -20.52
N TRP A 129 -8.10 17.77 -20.44
CA TRP A 129 -7.60 18.49 -21.60
C TRP A 129 -6.85 17.59 -22.61
N PRO A 130 -7.26 17.57 -23.90
CA PRO A 130 -6.76 16.62 -24.88
C PRO A 130 -5.42 17.07 -25.50
N THR A 131 -4.31 16.55 -25.00
CA THR A 131 -3.00 16.66 -25.68
C THR A 131 -2.77 15.48 -26.61
N ARG A 132 -1.97 15.66 -27.69
CA ARG A 132 -1.72 14.60 -28.69
C ARG A 132 -1.14 13.32 -28.08
N GLY A 133 -0.26 13.43 -27.09
CA GLY A 133 0.28 12.29 -26.34
C GLY A 133 -0.79 11.61 -25.47
N LYS A 134 -1.67 12.38 -24.80
CA LYS A 134 -2.76 11.82 -23.98
C LYS A 134 -3.75 10.97 -24.79
N ILE A 135 -4.00 11.32 -26.05
CA ILE A 135 -4.96 10.59 -26.92
C ILE A 135 -4.37 9.26 -27.43
N ILE A 136 -3.05 9.19 -27.62
CA ILE A 136 -2.37 8.04 -28.24
C ILE A 136 -1.79 7.08 -27.18
N GLU A 137 -1.29 7.61 -26.05
CA GLU A 137 -0.49 6.84 -25.09
C GLU A 137 -1.20 6.49 -23.76
N GLU A 138 -2.25 7.21 -23.37
CA GLU A 138 -2.87 7.05 -22.04
C GLU A 138 -4.06 6.09 -21.97
N THR A 139 -3.89 4.85 -22.43
CA THR A 139 -4.85 3.80 -22.02
C THR A 139 -4.39 3.20 -20.68
N MET A 140 -5.25 3.23 -19.65
CA MET A 140 -4.96 2.57 -18.35
C MET A 140 -4.60 1.09 -18.53
N VAL A 141 -5.16 0.45 -19.57
CA VAL A 141 -4.86 -0.94 -19.98
C VAL A 141 -3.36 -1.15 -20.24
N SER A 142 -2.64 -0.16 -20.78
CA SER A 142 -1.19 -0.25 -20.98
C SER A 142 -0.40 -0.32 -19.66
N GLN A 143 -0.96 0.23 -18.59
CA GLN A 143 -0.33 0.28 -17.27
C GLN A 143 -0.55 -1.00 -16.45
N PHE A 144 -1.54 -1.79 -16.82
CA PHE A 144 -1.84 -3.12 -16.26
C PHE A 144 -1.39 -4.25 -17.18
N SER A 145 -0.29 -4.07 -17.92
CA SER A 145 0.22 -5.07 -18.85
C SER A 145 0.49 -6.42 -18.17
N GLU A 146 0.97 -6.42 -16.91
CA GLU A 146 1.20 -7.65 -16.15
C GLU A 146 -0.09 -8.40 -15.81
N ILE A 147 -1.16 -7.66 -15.45
CA ILE A 147 -2.47 -8.23 -15.11
C ILE A 147 -3.23 -8.69 -16.36
N ARG A 148 -3.00 -8.04 -17.50
CA ARG A 148 -3.61 -8.42 -18.78
C ARG A 148 -3.22 -9.84 -19.21
N TYR A 149 -1.98 -10.24 -18.93
CA TYR A 149 -1.40 -11.53 -19.36
C TYR A 149 -1.20 -12.50 -18.18
N LEU A 150 -2.24 -12.67 -17.35
CA LEU A 150 -2.25 -13.66 -16.27
C LEU A 150 -2.71 -15.04 -16.75
N ASP A 151 -2.05 -16.07 -16.25
CA ASP A 151 -2.47 -17.46 -16.41
C ASP A 151 -3.76 -17.73 -15.62
N ALA A 152 -4.50 -18.80 -15.94
CA ALA A 152 -5.73 -19.16 -15.24
C ALA A 152 -5.53 -19.29 -13.71
N PHE A 153 -4.45 -19.94 -13.25
CA PHE A 153 -4.11 -20.05 -11.84
C PHE A 153 -3.74 -18.71 -11.18
N GLU A 154 -3.15 -17.79 -11.93
CA GLU A 154 -2.82 -16.46 -11.40
C GLU A 154 -4.09 -15.61 -11.29
N LYS A 155 -5.01 -15.74 -12.26
CA LYS A 155 -6.33 -15.11 -12.21
C LYS A 155 -7.14 -15.61 -11.00
N THR A 156 -7.12 -16.91 -10.71
CA THR A 156 -7.86 -17.46 -9.57
C THR A 156 -7.29 -16.97 -8.24
N ILE A 157 -5.97 -16.92 -8.06
CA ILE A 157 -5.39 -16.36 -6.84
C ILE A 157 -5.67 -14.88 -6.73
N LEU A 158 -5.56 -14.13 -7.82
CA LEU A 158 -5.85 -12.71 -7.81
C LEU A 158 -7.33 -12.47 -7.43
N SER A 159 -8.28 -13.21 -8.01
CA SER A 159 -9.69 -13.11 -7.63
C SER A 159 -9.92 -13.50 -6.17
N LEU A 160 -9.31 -14.59 -5.71
CA LEU A 160 -9.39 -15.01 -4.30
C LEU A 160 -8.80 -13.92 -3.37
N SER A 161 -7.67 -13.32 -3.73
CA SER A 161 -7.03 -12.25 -2.94
C SER A 161 -7.92 -11.01 -2.83
N VAL A 162 -8.59 -10.62 -3.92
CA VAL A 162 -9.52 -9.49 -3.90
C VAL A 162 -10.76 -9.82 -3.06
N VAL A 163 -11.39 -10.98 -3.29
CA VAL A 163 -12.57 -11.41 -2.53
C VAL A 163 -12.25 -11.51 -1.04
N THR A 164 -11.14 -12.15 -0.68
CA THR A 164 -10.71 -12.25 0.72
C THR A 164 -10.42 -10.91 1.35
N PHE A 165 -9.80 -9.97 0.61
CA PHE A 165 -9.57 -8.62 1.10
C PHE A 165 -10.87 -7.85 1.37
N PHE A 166 -11.95 -8.09 0.61
CA PHE A 166 -13.25 -7.51 0.92
C PHE A 166 -13.92 -8.16 2.12
N ILE A 167 -13.75 -9.47 2.28
CA ILE A 167 -14.36 -10.22 3.40
C ILE A 167 -13.58 -9.98 4.72
N THR A 168 -12.34 -9.49 4.69
CA THR A 168 -11.57 -9.14 5.91
C THR A 168 -11.93 -7.80 6.54
N LEU A 169 -12.99 -7.14 6.07
CA LEU A 169 -13.42 -5.86 6.60
C LEU A 169 -13.92 -6.03 8.05
N PRO A 170 -13.37 -5.27 9.03
CA PRO A 170 -13.79 -5.38 10.42
C PRO A 170 -15.10 -4.63 10.67
N ASP A 171 -15.78 -5.02 11.74
CA ASP A 171 -16.92 -4.28 12.29
C ASP A 171 -16.41 -2.93 12.86
N PHE A 172 -16.80 -1.82 12.22
CA PHE A 172 -16.34 -0.49 12.61
C PHE A 172 -17.34 0.17 13.57
N PRO A 173 -16.88 0.71 14.71
CA PRO A 173 -17.76 1.48 15.58
C PRO A 173 -18.18 2.79 14.90
N LEU A 174 -19.47 3.10 14.97
CA LEU A 174 -20.03 4.35 14.46
C LEU A 174 -20.22 5.34 15.61
N PHE A 175 -19.29 6.28 15.75
CA PHE A 175 -19.40 7.36 16.73
C PHE A 175 -20.26 8.52 16.20
N GLU A 176 -20.71 9.40 17.10
CA GLU A 176 -21.37 10.66 16.72
C GLU A 176 -20.37 11.82 16.59
N ASN A 177 -19.29 11.80 17.39
CA ASN A 177 -18.23 12.81 17.36
C ASN A 177 -16.97 12.27 16.65
N VAL A 178 -16.35 13.12 15.82
CA VAL A 178 -15.09 12.84 15.10
C VAL A 178 -13.91 12.75 16.07
N GLU A 179 -13.92 13.51 17.17
CA GLU A 179 -12.84 13.46 18.17
C GLU A 179 -12.81 12.11 18.88
N ALA A 180 -13.98 11.53 19.16
CA ALA A 180 -14.07 10.17 19.69
C ALA A 180 -13.49 9.14 18.71
N LEU A 181 -13.72 9.32 17.40
CA LEU A 181 -13.10 8.47 16.38
C LEU A 181 -11.56 8.63 16.36
N LYS A 182 -11.04 9.86 16.50
CA LYS A 182 -9.59 10.10 16.57
C LYS A 182 -8.97 9.37 17.77
N LEU A 183 -9.58 9.49 18.95
CA LEU A 183 -9.14 8.80 20.17
C LEU A 183 -9.26 7.27 20.05
N TYR A 184 -10.28 6.77 19.36
CA TYR A 184 -10.43 5.33 19.11
C TYR A 184 -9.33 4.80 18.16
N LEU A 185 -9.04 5.53 17.08
CA LEU A 185 -8.02 5.13 16.11
C LEU A 185 -6.62 5.27 16.67
N ASP A 186 -6.34 6.36 17.38
CA ASP A 186 -5.01 6.68 17.89
C ASP A 186 -5.07 7.05 19.38
N PRO A 187 -5.20 6.04 20.28
CA PRO A 187 -5.32 6.28 21.71
C PRO A 187 -4.04 6.87 22.35
N TYR A 188 -2.91 6.79 21.64
CA TYR A 188 -1.62 7.33 22.09
C TYR A 188 -1.25 8.65 21.40
N GLU A 189 -2.15 9.22 20.59
CA GLU A 189 -1.96 10.48 19.86
C GLU A 189 -0.62 10.58 19.10
N LYS A 190 -0.16 9.46 18.51
CA LYS A 190 1.09 9.38 17.74
C LYS A 190 0.99 10.00 16.35
N VAL A 191 -0.23 10.06 15.81
CA VAL A 191 -0.52 10.54 14.45
C VAL A 191 -0.48 12.06 14.45
N SER A 192 0.35 12.60 13.57
CA SER A 192 0.47 14.04 13.37
C SER A 192 -0.86 14.68 12.98
N PHE A 193 -1.07 15.90 13.46
CA PHE A 193 -2.21 16.75 13.10
C PHE A 193 -2.37 16.96 11.58
N LEU A 194 -1.27 16.90 10.82
CA LEU A 194 -1.27 17.04 9.36
C LEU A 194 -2.08 15.96 8.64
N ILE A 195 -2.12 14.72 9.16
CA ILE A 195 -2.96 13.66 8.59
C ILE A 195 -4.43 13.96 8.83
N TRP A 196 -4.78 14.39 10.05
CA TRP A 196 -6.16 14.70 10.40
C TRP A 196 -6.71 15.87 9.59
N ASN A 197 -5.91 16.93 9.39
CA ASN A 197 -6.26 18.04 8.50
C ASN A 197 -6.44 17.58 7.06
N TYR A 198 -5.52 16.77 6.56
CA TYR A 198 -5.59 16.21 5.22
C TYR A 198 -6.90 15.43 5.00
N LEU A 199 -7.25 14.52 5.91
CA LEU A 199 -8.48 13.74 5.85
C LEU A 199 -9.71 14.65 5.94
N SER A 200 -9.64 15.68 6.79
CA SER A 200 -10.75 16.63 6.95
C SER A 200 -11.05 17.42 5.68
N PHE A 201 -10.01 17.86 4.97
CA PHE A 201 -10.15 18.54 3.70
C PHE A 201 -10.58 17.58 2.59
N LEU A 202 -9.98 16.39 2.53
CA LEU A 202 -10.24 15.41 1.49
C LEU A 202 -11.68 14.89 1.50
N TYR A 203 -12.24 14.72 2.70
CA TYR A 203 -13.63 14.29 2.89
C TYR A 203 -14.56 15.44 3.32
N TYR A 204 -14.20 16.68 2.97
CA TYR A 204 -15.00 17.87 3.29
C TYR A 204 -16.51 17.73 3.00
N PRO A 205 -16.95 17.18 1.84
CA PRO A 205 -18.37 17.05 1.54
C PRO A 205 -19.17 16.18 2.52
N PHE A 206 -18.49 15.33 3.30
CA PHE A 206 -19.09 14.40 4.24
C PHE A 206 -19.15 14.94 5.67
N GLN A 207 -18.53 16.08 5.96
CA GLN A 207 -18.44 16.62 7.32
C GLN A 207 -19.81 16.89 7.96
N GLN A 208 -20.83 17.19 7.15
CA GLN A 208 -22.20 17.41 7.62
C GLN A 208 -22.88 16.11 8.10
N PHE A 209 -22.35 14.94 7.73
CA PHE A 209 -22.95 13.63 7.97
C PHE A 209 -22.03 12.78 8.86
N PRO A 210 -22.16 12.85 10.19
CA PRO A 210 -21.19 12.27 11.12
C PRO A 210 -20.99 10.75 10.93
N LYS A 211 -22.08 10.01 10.66
CA LYS A 211 -22.02 8.56 10.41
C LYS A 211 -21.21 8.21 9.17
N LEU A 212 -21.48 8.87 8.05
CA LEU A 212 -20.77 8.64 6.79
C LEU A 212 -19.31 9.10 6.87
N TYR A 213 -19.07 10.20 7.59
CA TYR A 213 -17.74 10.73 7.82
C TYR A 213 -16.86 9.78 8.64
N ASN A 214 -17.42 9.15 9.67
CA ASN A 214 -16.68 8.17 10.46
C ASN A 214 -16.38 6.91 9.64
N LEU A 215 -17.35 6.45 8.85
CA LEU A 215 -17.20 5.29 7.99
C LEU A 215 -16.14 5.52 6.89
N ILE A 216 -16.12 6.70 6.26
CA ILE A 216 -15.17 6.99 5.18
C ILE A 216 -13.72 7.11 5.69
N TRP A 217 -13.50 7.58 6.91
CA TRP A 217 -12.18 7.59 7.54
C TRP A 217 -11.67 6.17 7.81
N ASN A 218 -12.51 5.31 8.35
CA ASN A 218 -12.17 3.89 8.58
C ASN A 218 -11.87 3.17 7.27
N PHE A 219 -12.69 3.39 6.24
CA PHE A 219 -12.45 2.84 4.90
C PHE A 219 -11.20 3.40 4.25
N HIS A 220 -10.86 4.67 4.48
CA HIS A 220 -9.61 5.24 4.02
C HIS A 220 -8.41 4.45 4.56
N PHE A 221 -8.30 4.31 5.88
CA PHE A 221 -7.19 3.57 6.49
C PHE A 221 -7.17 2.10 6.08
N TYR A 222 -8.34 1.47 5.85
CA TYR A 222 -8.42 0.07 5.45
C TYR A 222 -7.98 -0.12 4.01
N PHE A 223 -8.68 0.50 3.05
CA PHE A 223 -8.45 0.29 1.62
C PHE A 223 -7.12 0.88 1.17
N ILE A 224 -6.73 2.06 1.68
CA ILE A 224 -5.50 2.73 1.24
C ILE A 224 -4.32 2.31 2.11
N GLY A 225 -4.49 2.22 3.43
CA GLY A 225 -3.44 1.76 4.33
C GLY A 225 -3.08 0.30 4.08
N LEU A 226 -3.98 -0.65 4.37
CA LEU A 226 -3.70 -2.09 4.13
C LEU A 226 -3.50 -2.39 2.65
N GLY A 227 -4.24 -1.74 1.76
CA GLY A 227 -4.04 -1.91 0.31
C GLY A 227 -2.62 -1.51 -0.13
N SER A 228 -2.12 -0.34 0.29
CA SER A 228 -0.75 0.08 -0.03
C SER A 228 0.31 -0.85 0.53
N PHE A 229 0.09 -1.40 1.74
CA PHE A 229 0.94 -2.44 2.33
C PHE A 229 0.97 -3.71 1.47
N LEU A 230 -0.19 -4.26 1.07
CA LEU A 230 -0.27 -5.48 0.26
C LEU A 230 0.38 -5.30 -1.11
N PHE A 231 0.16 -4.14 -1.73
CA PHE A 231 0.76 -3.80 -3.00
C PHE A 231 2.29 -3.61 -2.90
N ALA A 232 2.78 -2.94 -1.84
CA ALA A 232 4.21 -2.82 -1.57
C ALA A 232 4.85 -4.19 -1.30
N PHE A 233 4.15 -5.07 -0.58
CA PHE A 233 4.58 -6.44 -0.34
C PHE A 233 4.71 -7.24 -1.64
N TYR A 234 3.69 -7.20 -2.51
CA TYR A 234 3.75 -7.83 -3.83
C TYR A 234 4.98 -7.35 -4.61
N CYS A 235 5.20 -6.04 -4.64
CA CYS A 235 6.32 -5.46 -5.38
C CYS A 235 7.67 -5.87 -4.81
N LEU A 236 7.80 -5.96 -3.49
CA LEU A 236 8.99 -6.50 -2.84
C LEU A 236 9.24 -7.95 -3.26
N LEU A 237 8.21 -8.81 -3.23
CA LEU A 237 8.34 -10.21 -3.64
C LEU A 237 8.78 -10.35 -5.11
N ARG A 238 8.33 -9.48 -6.01
CA ARG A 238 8.73 -9.49 -7.43
C ARG A 238 10.23 -9.23 -7.65
N TYR A 239 10.98 -8.73 -6.67
CA TYR A 239 12.45 -8.62 -6.80
C TYR A 239 13.15 -9.98 -6.79
N PHE A 240 12.54 -11.00 -6.17
CA PHE A 240 13.16 -12.30 -5.90
C PHE A 240 12.44 -13.44 -6.59
N PHE A 241 11.10 -13.41 -6.56
CA PHE A 241 10.27 -14.55 -6.92
C PHE A 241 9.57 -14.36 -8.26
N SER A 242 9.22 -15.49 -8.88
CA SER A 242 8.33 -15.50 -10.05
C SER A 242 6.96 -14.88 -9.73
N ARG A 243 6.24 -14.44 -10.77
CA ARG A 243 4.94 -13.75 -10.63
C ARG A 243 3.94 -14.60 -9.85
N ARG A 244 3.86 -15.90 -10.16
CA ARG A 244 3.04 -16.88 -9.45
C ARG A 244 3.32 -16.88 -7.95
N LEU A 245 4.58 -17.08 -7.58
CA LEU A 245 4.96 -17.15 -6.16
C LEU A 245 4.77 -15.83 -5.42
N SER A 246 4.96 -14.69 -6.09
CA SER A 246 4.65 -13.38 -5.48
C SER A 246 3.16 -13.19 -5.19
N MET A 247 2.26 -13.63 -6.09
CA MET A 247 0.81 -13.58 -5.84
C MET A 247 0.40 -14.53 -4.72
N LEU A 248 1.01 -15.72 -4.66
CA LEU A 248 0.78 -16.69 -3.61
C LEU A 248 1.22 -16.16 -2.24
N GLY A 249 2.38 -15.50 -2.16
CA GLY A 249 2.85 -14.85 -0.93
C GLY A 249 1.90 -13.78 -0.44
N THR A 250 1.42 -12.91 -1.33
CA THR A 250 0.44 -11.87 -0.97
C THR A 250 -0.88 -12.48 -0.53
N TYR A 251 -1.34 -13.54 -1.21
CA TYR A 251 -2.54 -14.26 -0.82
C TYR A 251 -2.36 -14.93 0.54
N ALA A 252 -1.18 -15.47 0.86
CA ALA A 252 -0.89 -16.10 2.15
C ALA A 252 -1.05 -15.11 3.32
N ILE A 253 -0.69 -13.83 3.15
CA ILE A 253 -0.96 -12.80 4.16
C ILE A 253 -2.46 -12.50 4.26
N ILE A 254 -3.12 -12.20 3.15
CA ILE A 254 -4.54 -11.79 3.15
C ILE A 254 -5.43 -12.91 3.74
N SER A 255 -5.15 -14.15 3.35
CA SER A 255 -5.87 -15.32 3.84
C SER A 255 -5.43 -15.78 5.23
N SER A 256 -4.51 -15.11 5.95
CA SER A 256 -4.14 -15.55 7.30
C SER A 256 -5.20 -15.13 8.32
N TRP A 257 -5.61 -16.04 9.22
CA TRP A 257 -6.55 -15.69 10.30
C TRP A 257 -5.96 -14.63 11.25
N SER A 258 -4.64 -14.62 11.39
CA SER A 258 -3.92 -13.58 12.13
C SER A 258 -4.23 -12.17 11.62
N LEU A 259 -4.32 -11.95 10.29
CA LEU A 259 -4.68 -10.64 9.74
C LEU A 259 -6.06 -10.20 10.22
N SER A 260 -7.06 -11.09 10.11
CA SER A 260 -8.44 -10.78 10.53
C SER A 260 -8.50 -10.42 12.01
N ARG A 261 -7.80 -11.17 12.87
CA ARG A 261 -7.79 -10.90 14.32
C ARG A 261 -7.06 -9.60 14.67
N LEU A 262 -5.95 -9.29 13.99
CA LEU A 262 -5.24 -8.02 14.19
C LEU A 262 -6.11 -6.83 13.81
N VAL A 263 -6.81 -6.93 12.67
CA VAL A 263 -7.67 -5.88 12.15
C VAL A 263 -8.91 -5.67 13.03
N VAL A 264 -9.46 -6.72 13.65
CA VAL A 264 -10.59 -6.62 14.59
C VAL A 264 -10.17 -6.08 15.96
N ASN A 265 -8.99 -6.48 16.46
CA ASN A 265 -8.54 -6.09 17.81
C ASN A 265 -8.00 -4.64 17.84
N ASP A 266 -7.02 -4.34 16.98
CA ASP A 266 -6.33 -3.04 16.95
C ASP A 266 -6.10 -2.63 15.49
N PHE A 267 -7.17 -2.22 14.83
CA PHE A 267 -7.18 -1.86 13.42
C PHE A 267 -6.06 -0.89 13.02
N PHE A 268 -5.92 0.21 13.77
CA PHE A 268 -4.97 1.26 13.44
C PHE A 268 -3.51 0.83 13.67
N ASN A 269 -3.24 0.04 14.71
CA ASN A 269 -1.92 -0.55 14.93
C ASN A 269 -1.55 -1.54 13.82
N ALA A 270 -2.52 -2.31 13.29
CA ALA A 270 -2.30 -3.18 12.15
C ALA A 270 -1.86 -2.38 10.91
N VAL A 271 -2.53 -1.26 10.60
CA VAL A 271 -2.15 -0.39 9.47
C VAL A 271 -0.76 0.23 9.68
N THR A 272 -0.51 0.84 10.83
CA THR A 272 0.75 1.55 11.11
C THR A 272 1.96 0.61 11.16
N SER A 273 1.82 -0.58 11.76
CA SER A 273 2.87 -1.61 11.76
C SER A 273 3.20 -2.17 10.37
N GLY A 274 2.29 -2.04 9.39
CA GLY A 274 2.56 -2.39 7.99
C GLY A 274 3.36 -1.34 7.22
N LEU A 275 3.35 -0.07 7.65
CA LEU A 275 4.00 1.03 6.93
C LEU A 275 5.52 0.87 6.73
N PRO A 276 6.30 0.32 7.68
CA PRO A 276 7.73 0.12 7.47
C PRO A 276 8.07 -0.82 6.30
N LEU A 277 7.13 -1.64 5.83
CA LEU A 277 7.32 -2.40 4.60
C LEU A 277 7.34 -1.49 3.35
N VAL A 278 6.51 -0.44 3.33
CA VAL A 278 6.51 0.57 2.25
C VAL A 278 7.87 1.27 2.21
N TRP A 279 8.47 1.53 3.37
CA TRP A 279 9.83 2.03 3.47
C TRP A 279 10.86 1.05 2.89
N LEU A 280 10.84 -0.21 3.29
CA LEU A 280 11.76 -1.23 2.81
C LEU A 280 11.70 -1.34 1.27
N TRP A 281 10.48 -1.39 0.74
CA TRP A 281 10.23 -1.37 -0.69
C TRP A 281 10.76 -0.09 -1.36
N SER A 282 10.60 1.08 -0.75
CA SER A 282 11.10 2.34 -1.30
C SER A 282 12.63 2.39 -1.40
N VAL A 283 13.33 1.82 -0.43
CA VAL A 283 14.80 1.73 -0.43
C VAL A 283 15.24 0.85 -1.61
N MET A 284 14.66 -0.34 -1.74
CA MET A 284 14.90 -1.26 -2.86
C MET A 284 14.58 -0.65 -4.23
N TRP A 285 13.49 0.10 -4.29
CA TRP A 285 13.08 0.80 -5.51
C TRP A 285 14.10 1.89 -5.88
N SER A 286 14.62 2.62 -4.89
CA SER A 286 15.59 3.69 -5.10
C SER A 286 16.95 3.19 -5.57
N THR A 287 17.45 2.08 -5.03
CA THR A 287 18.75 1.49 -5.43
C THR A 287 18.72 1.01 -6.87
N ARG A 288 17.56 0.50 -7.31
CA ARG A 288 17.32 0.09 -8.69
C ARG A 288 17.08 1.26 -9.64
N SER A 289 16.39 2.30 -9.17
CA SER A 289 16.10 3.47 -9.99
C SER A 289 17.42 4.09 -10.48
N GLY A 290 17.53 4.26 -11.81
CA GLY A 290 18.79 4.71 -12.41
C GLY A 290 19.13 6.18 -12.14
N THR A 291 18.29 6.90 -11.38
CA THR A 291 18.32 8.35 -11.25
C THR A 291 18.55 8.78 -9.81
N TYR A 292 19.29 9.87 -9.63
CA TYR A 292 19.53 10.46 -8.32
C TYR A 292 18.25 11.09 -7.72
N ARG A 293 17.25 11.39 -8.55
CA ARG A 293 15.98 12.03 -8.14
C ARG A 293 15.06 11.09 -7.36
N SER A 294 15.31 9.78 -7.39
CA SER A 294 14.61 8.82 -6.54
C SER A 294 14.84 9.08 -5.05
N GLY A 295 15.92 9.79 -4.69
CA GLY A 295 16.15 10.26 -3.33
C GLY A 295 15.02 11.14 -2.79
N LEU A 296 14.36 11.91 -3.66
CA LEU A 296 13.19 12.71 -3.29
C LEU A 296 12.03 11.82 -2.85
N PHE A 297 11.77 10.73 -3.59
CA PHE A 297 10.70 9.80 -3.25
C PHE A 297 10.97 9.06 -1.94
N THR A 298 12.20 8.57 -1.72
CA THR A 298 12.55 7.94 -0.45
C THR A 298 12.43 8.92 0.71
N GLY A 299 12.89 10.17 0.53
CA GLY A 299 12.73 11.24 1.52
C GLY A 299 11.27 11.50 1.86
N LEU A 300 10.41 11.60 0.85
CA LEU A 300 8.96 11.79 1.04
C LEU A 300 8.30 10.60 1.74
N ILE A 301 8.77 9.38 1.50
CA ILE A 301 8.27 8.21 2.25
C ILE A 301 8.68 8.26 3.72
N PHE A 302 9.88 8.74 4.06
CA PHE A 302 10.22 8.96 5.47
C PHE A 302 9.29 9.97 6.13
N PHE A 303 9.06 11.11 5.46
CA PHE A 303 8.07 12.07 5.91
C PHE A 303 6.70 11.40 6.13
N TYR A 304 6.25 10.58 5.17
CA TYR A 304 4.99 9.85 5.30
C TYR A 304 4.95 8.90 6.50
N LEU A 305 6.02 8.16 6.80
CA LEU A 305 6.09 7.29 7.99
C LEU A 305 6.00 8.11 9.28
N VAL A 306 6.76 9.20 9.36
CA VAL A 306 6.84 10.07 10.54
C VAL A 306 5.48 10.71 10.85
N LEU A 307 4.65 10.97 9.84
CA LEU A 307 3.29 11.46 10.05
C LEU A 307 2.42 10.50 10.86
N PHE A 308 2.61 9.19 10.74
CA PHE A 308 1.84 8.17 11.49
C PHE A 308 2.44 7.86 12.85
N ASN A 309 3.77 7.82 12.94
CA ASN A 309 4.46 7.63 14.20
C ASN A 309 5.84 8.30 14.15
N PRO A 310 6.11 9.26 15.04
CA PRO A 310 7.35 10.02 15.01
C PRO A 310 8.60 9.18 15.24
N VAL A 311 8.49 8.02 15.92
CA VAL A 311 9.62 7.13 16.20
C VAL A 311 10.28 6.63 14.91
N TYR A 312 9.53 6.53 13.79
CA TYR A 312 10.08 6.12 12.51
C TYR A 312 11.14 7.07 11.93
N ILE A 313 11.32 8.28 12.49
CA ILE A 313 12.41 9.18 12.10
C ILE A 313 13.78 8.51 12.29
N LEU A 314 13.91 7.59 13.25
CA LEU A 314 15.16 6.88 13.53
C LEU A 314 15.59 5.93 12.41
N LEU A 315 14.67 5.53 11.52
CA LEU A 315 15.01 4.75 10.32
C LEU A 315 15.81 5.59 9.30
N MET A 316 15.61 6.91 9.29
CA MET A 316 16.24 7.82 8.32
C MET A 316 17.78 7.76 8.33
N PRO A 317 18.49 8.01 9.45
CA PRO A 317 19.96 7.98 9.45
C PRO A 317 20.52 6.62 9.01
N LEU A 318 19.90 5.52 9.44
CA LEU A 318 20.28 4.16 9.05
C LEU A 318 20.19 3.95 7.54
N THR A 319 19.18 4.52 6.89
CA THR A 319 19.04 4.40 5.43
C THR A 319 19.99 5.27 4.64
N LEU A 320 20.24 6.49 5.10
CA LEU A 320 21.20 7.37 4.44
C LEU A 320 22.58 6.71 4.47
N LEU A 321 22.99 6.18 5.62
CA LEU A 321 24.25 5.45 5.76
C LEU A 321 24.26 4.16 4.93
N GLY A 322 23.21 3.34 5.03
CA GLY A 322 23.10 2.07 4.30
C GLY A 322 23.12 2.23 2.78
N VAL A 323 22.33 3.17 2.24
CA VAL A 323 22.27 3.43 0.79
C VAL A 323 23.56 4.07 0.28
N TYR A 324 24.13 5.02 1.03
CA TYR A 324 25.35 5.74 0.61
C TYR A 324 26.58 4.81 0.57
N PHE A 325 26.79 4.02 1.61
CA PHE A 325 27.96 3.15 1.73
C PHE A 325 27.75 1.77 1.11
N GLY A 326 26.62 1.11 1.38
CA GLY A 326 26.39 -0.29 1.03
C GLY A 326 25.78 -0.51 -0.35
N PHE A 327 24.67 0.17 -0.67
CA PHE A 327 23.80 -0.27 -1.78
C PHE A 327 24.08 0.38 -3.13
N LEU A 328 24.85 1.47 -3.17
CA LEU A 328 25.25 2.14 -4.41
C LEU A 328 26.75 2.03 -4.71
N PRO A 329 27.40 0.84 -4.69
CA PRO A 329 28.85 0.74 -4.82
C PRO A 329 29.35 1.13 -6.23
N LYS A 330 28.52 0.91 -7.27
CA LYS A 330 28.88 1.19 -8.68
C LYS A 330 28.62 2.65 -9.11
N LYS A 331 28.07 3.50 -8.24
CA LYS A 331 27.70 4.88 -8.59
C LYS A 331 28.78 5.85 -8.15
N THR A 332 28.98 6.91 -8.93
CA THR A 332 29.95 7.97 -8.63
C THR A 332 29.58 8.71 -7.35
N VAL A 333 30.59 9.28 -6.67
CA VAL A 333 30.38 10.12 -5.47
C VAL A 333 29.44 11.29 -5.78
N TRP A 334 29.51 11.87 -6.98
CA TRP A 334 28.59 12.91 -7.43
C TRP A 334 27.13 12.43 -7.40
N PHE A 335 26.85 11.23 -7.94
CA PHE A 335 25.50 10.66 -7.93
C PHE A 335 24.98 10.50 -6.50
N LYS A 336 25.82 9.97 -5.60
CA LYS A 336 25.47 9.76 -4.19
C LYS A 336 25.17 11.08 -3.47
N ARG A 337 25.99 12.12 -3.71
CA ARG A 337 25.75 13.47 -3.16
C ARG A 337 24.44 14.07 -3.67
N GLN A 338 24.14 13.93 -4.96
CA GLN A 338 22.87 14.41 -5.50
C GLN A 338 21.68 13.65 -4.91
N TRP A 339 21.78 12.32 -4.78
CA TRP A 339 20.73 11.53 -4.14
C TRP A 339 20.43 11.99 -2.71
N ILE A 340 21.47 12.26 -1.91
CA ILE A 340 21.30 12.84 -0.56
C ILE A 340 20.59 14.20 -0.63
N LYS A 341 21.03 15.12 -1.52
CA LYS A 341 20.42 16.45 -1.66
C LYS A 341 18.91 16.39 -1.92
N TYR A 342 18.44 15.45 -2.74
CA TYR A 342 17.02 15.27 -2.99
C TYR A 342 16.28 14.65 -1.80
N ASN A 343 16.95 13.79 -1.03
CA ASN A 343 16.39 13.18 0.18
C ASN A 343 16.20 14.23 1.30
N VAL A 344 17.08 15.24 1.39
CA VAL A 344 17.03 16.32 2.40
C VAL A 344 15.64 16.96 2.54
N PHE A 345 14.90 17.14 1.44
CA PHE A 345 13.58 17.76 1.48
C PHE A 345 12.62 17.01 2.40
N GLY A 346 12.46 15.70 2.21
CA GLY A 346 11.57 14.89 3.03
C GLY A 346 12.09 14.72 4.46
N THR A 347 13.42 14.72 4.63
CA THR A 347 14.02 14.56 5.96
C THR A 347 13.84 15.80 6.83
N VAL A 348 13.94 17.00 6.25
CA VAL A 348 13.68 18.25 6.97
C VAL A 348 12.22 18.30 7.41
N LEU A 349 11.28 17.96 6.52
CA LEU A 349 9.86 17.91 6.87
C LEU A 349 9.57 16.88 7.97
N GLY A 350 10.19 15.70 7.89
CA GLY A 350 10.06 14.66 8.92
C GLY A 350 10.63 15.12 10.27
N LEU A 351 11.80 15.76 10.29
CA LEU A 351 12.39 16.30 11.51
C LEU A 351 11.50 17.37 12.16
N LEU A 352 10.92 18.27 11.36
CA LEU A 352 10.00 19.29 11.88
C LEU A 352 8.80 18.66 12.58
N ILE A 353 8.20 17.62 12.00
CA ILE A 353 7.08 16.91 12.64
C ILE A 353 7.55 16.20 13.91
N ALA A 354 8.65 15.47 13.85
CA ALA A 354 9.16 14.72 14.99
C ALA A 354 9.44 15.66 16.17
N VAL A 355 10.04 16.83 15.94
CA VAL A 355 10.28 17.82 17.01
C VAL A 355 8.99 18.32 17.64
N VAL A 356 7.92 18.49 16.85
CA VAL A 356 6.61 18.94 17.35
C VAL A 356 5.89 17.85 18.15
N SER A 357 6.09 16.57 17.81
CA SER A 357 5.36 15.44 18.42
C SER A 357 6.14 14.63 19.47
N LEU A 358 7.44 14.90 19.67
CA LEU A 358 8.29 14.22 20.67
C LEU A 358 7.99 14.63 22.14
N GLY A 359 6.75 15.04 22.43
CA GLY A 359 6.33 15.48 23.77
C GLY A 359 6.34 14.36 24.82
N ASP A 360 6.15 13.10 24.42
CA ASP A 360 6.20 11.96 25.34
C ASP A 360 7.32 10.96 24.95
N PRO A 361 8.36 10.80 25.79
CA PRO A 361 9.32 9.73 25.61
C PRO A 361 8.60 8.41 25.86
N GLY A 362 8.22 7.74 24.77
CA GLY A 362 7.59 6.42 24.83
C GLY A 362 8.38 5.49 25.74
N ASN A 363 7.68 4.84 26.69
CA ASN A 363 8.26 3.88 27.62
C ASN A 363 9.11 2.85 26.89
N PHE A 364 10.43 3.01 26.95
CA PHE A 364 11.41 2.04 26.45
C PHE A 364 11.43 0.82 27.37
N SER A 365 10.41 -0.03 27.28
CA SER A 365 10.38 -1.31 27.99
C SER A 365 10.85 -2.42 27.05
N LEU A 366 11.97 -3.05 27.39
CA LEU A 366 12.45 -4.29 26.77
C LEU A 366 11.54 -5.47 27.16
N GLN A 367 10.43 -5.66 26.45
CA GLN A 367 9.57 -6.84 26.61
C GLN A 367 9.99 -7.94 25.62
N GLN A 368 11.00 -8.74 25.98
CA GLN A 368 11.53 -9.79 25.12
C GLN A 368 10.71 -11.10 25.15
N SER A 369 9.99 -11.37 26.26
CA SER A 369 9.28 -12.64 26.47
C SER A 369 8.00 -12.82 25.63
N SER A 370 7.48 -11.76 25.01
CA SER A 370 6.25 -11.80 24.20
C SER A 370 6.49 -12.10 22.71
N ILE A 371 7.69 -11.89 22.17
CA ILE A 371 7.90 -11.95 20.71
C ILE A 371 7.91 -13.40 20.19
N LEU A 372 8.55 -14.31 20.93
CA LEU A 372 8.63 -15.72 20.54
C LEU A 372 7.23 -16.37 20.55
N SER A 373 6.41 -16.06 21.56
CA SER A 373 5.04 -16.55 21.64
C SER A 373 4.16 -15.98 20.52
N LEU A 374 4.34 -14.71 20.14
CA LEU A 374 3.63 -14.11 18.99
C LEU A 374 4.02 -14.76 17.66
N LEU A 375 5.30 -15.06 17.45
CA LEU A 375 5.76 -15.79 16.26
C LEU A 375 5.21 -17.21 16.22
N GLN A 376 5.22 -17.91 17.36
CA GLN A 376 4.65 -19.24 17.49
C GLN A 376 3.14 -19.22 17.20
N ASP A 377 2.41 -18.26 17.75
CA ASP A 377 0.99 -18.05 17.47
C ASP A 377 0.72 -17.78 15.99
N ALA A 378 1.55 -16.96 15.35
CA ALA A 378 1.43 -16.67 13.93
C ALA A 378 1.63 -17.93 13.07
N VAL A 379 2.60 -18.79 13.43
CA VAL A 379 2.86 -20.06 12.74
C VAL A 379 1.74 -21.08 12.97
N ILE A 380 1.25 -21.23 14.21
CA ILE A 380 0.17 -22.17 14.53
C ILE A 380 -1.12 -21.79 13.77
N ARG A 381 -1.39 -20.50 13.61
CA ARG A 381 -2.61 -20.01 12.93
C ARG A 381 -2.57 -20.14 11.40
N LYS A 382 -1.44 -20.50 10.80
CA LYS A 382 -1.35 -20.76 9.36
C LYS A 382 -0.25 -21.76 9.03
N ALA A 383 -0.64 -22.95 8.56
CA ALA A 383 0.28 -24.04 8.24
C ALA A 383 1.31 -23.63 7.18
N PHE A 384 0.96 -22.70 6.28
CA PHE A 384 1.89 -22.14 5.30
C PHE A 384 3.18 -21.58 5.93
N PHE A 385 3.11 -21.00 7.14
CA PHE A 385 4.27 -20.40 7.81
C PHE A 385 5.19 -21.40 8.49
N ILE A 386 4.79 -22.67 8.63
CA ILE A 386 5.65 -23.75 9.17
C ILE A 386 6.91 -23.93 8.31
N ILE A 387 6.86 -23.53 7.03
CA ILE A 387 7.98 -23.62 6.09
C ILE A 387 9.01 -22.49 6.28
N ALA A 388 8.65 -21.40 6.97
CA ALA A 388 9.51 -20.22 7.13
C ALA A 388 10.89 -20.51 7.78
N PRO A 389 11.02 -21.35 8.82
CA PRO A 389 12.32 -21.70 9.39
C PRO A 389 13.27 -22.36 8.39
N LEU A 390 12.73 -23.22 7.50
CA LEU A 390 13.50 -23.83 6.43
C LEU A 390 13.99 -22.78 5.43
N GLY A 391 13.15 -21.77 5.13
CA GLY A 391 13.53 -20.63 4.32
C GLY A 391 14.69 -19.82 4.92
N LEU A 392 14.66 -19.57 6.23
CA LEU A 392 15.76 -18.90 6.93
C LEU A 392 17.05 -19.69 6.81
N LEU A 393 17.01 -21.01 7.02
CA LEU A 393 18.17 -21.90 6.86
C LEU A 393 18.74 -21.82 5.43
N LEU A 394 17.88 -21.87 4.41
CA LEU A 394 18.32 -21.75 3.01
C LEU A 394 18.99 -20.40 2.72
N ILE A 395 18.42 -19.30 3.22
CA ILE A 395 19.02 -17.97 3.08
C ILE A 395 20.39 -17.93 3.76
N PHE A 396 20.49 -18.48 4.97
CA PHE A 396 21.76 -18.53 5.71
C PHE A 396 22.83 -19.29 4.93
N LEU A 397 22.51 -20.49 4.42
CA LEU A 397 23.43 -21.27 3.57
C LEU A 397 23.82 -20.51 2.29
N TYR A 398 22.87 -19.79 1.70
CA TYR A 398 23.09 -19.01 0.48
C TYR A 398 24.01 -17.81 0.69
N VAL A 399 23.85 -17.09 1.81
CA VAL A 399 24.69 -15.94 2.17
C VAL A 399 26.10 -16.37 2.56
N THR A 400 26.23 -17.48 3.30
CA THR A 400 27.52 -18.01 3.80
C THR A 400 28.31 -18.81 2.76
N ASN A 401 27.75 -19.08 1.58
CA ASN A 401 28.36 -19.91 0.52
C ASN A 401 28.73 -21.34 0.94
N LEU A 402 28.20 -21.85 2.05
CA LEU A 402 28.61 -23.14 2.62
C LEU A 402 28.17 -24.34 1.76
N SER A 403 27.22 -24.19 0.84
CA SER A 403 26.68 -25.31 0.05
C SER A 403 26.40 -24.94 -1.42
N ASN A 404 27.45 -24.69 -2.19
CA ASN A 404 27.34 -24.49 -3.64
C ASN A 404 26.62 -25.65 -4.37
N TYR A 405 26.71 -26.89 -3.85
CA TYR A 405 26.06 -28.07 -4.44
C TYR A 405 24.53 -28.10 -4.27
N LEU A 406 24.03 -27.83 -3.05
CA LEU A 406 22.58 -27.83 -2.76
C LEU A 406 21.83 -26.65 -3.38
N LEU A 407 22.53 -25.54 -3.60
CA LEU A 407 21.97 -24.27 -4.06
C LEU A 407 22.21 -24.01 -5.57
N THR A 408 22.72 -24.99 -6.31
CA THR A 408 23.01 -24.87 -7.76
C THR A 408 21.84 -24.34 -8.59
N TYR A 409 20.62 -24.67 -8.20
CA TYR A 409 19.41 -24.28 -8.94
C TYR A 409 18.87 -22.89 -8.58
N ILE A 410 19.33 -22.26 -7.49
CA ILE A 410 18.79 -20.99 -7.00
C ILE A 410 19.50 -19.79 -7.63
N ASN A 411 18.84 -19.17 -8.60
CA ASN A 411 19.32 -17.93 -9.24
C ASN A 411 18.73 -16.68 -8.55
N LEU A 412 19.21 -16.36 -7.36
CA LEU A 412 18.87 -15.14 -6.63
C LEU A 412 19.93 -14.06 -6.79
N ASP A 413 19.50 -12.80 -6.85
CA ASP A 413 20.42 -11.66 -6.88
C ASP A 413 20.91 -11.35 -5.45
N ARG A 414 22.13 -11.80 -5.14
CA ARG A 414 22.77 -11.64 -3.81
C ARG A 414 22.75 -10.20 -3.29
N LYS A 415 22.91 -9.21 -4.17
CA LYS A 415 22.95 -7.81 -3.75
C LYS A 415 21.62 -7.34 -3.19
N LYS A 416 20.54 -7.68 -3.90
CA LYS A 416 19.17 -7.39 -3.46
C LYS A 416 18.79 -8.15 -2.21
N LEU A 417 19.26 -9.40 -2.09
CA LEU A 417 19.01 -10.19 -0.89
C LEU A 417 19.67 -9.54 0.33
N ASN A 418 20.91 -9.08 0.20
CA ASN A 418 21.60 -8.35 1.26
C ASN A 418 20.91 -7.02 1.61
N GLU A 419 20.36 -6.30 0.62
CA GLU A 419 19.55 -5.09 0.87
C GLU A 419 18.31 -5.39 1.71
N VAL A 420 17.56 -6.45 1.39
CA VAL A 420 16.37 -6.85 2.16
C VAL A 420 16.73 -7.39 3.52
N LEU A 421 17.80 -8.20 3.65
CA LEU A 421 18.26 -8.70 4.94
C LEU A 421 18.73 -7.58 5.87
N PHE A 422 19.43 -6.57 5.33
CA PHE A 422 19.77 -5.37 6.09
C PHE A 422 18.50 -4.66 6.57
N GLY A 423 17.52 -4.47 5.69
CA GLY A 423 16.26 -3.83 6.06
C GLY A 423 15.44 -4.63 7.09
N ILE A 424 15.35 -5.95 6.95
CA ILE A 424 14.74 -6.82 7.98
C ILE A 424 15.50 -6.69 9.30
N GLY A 425 16.84 -6.73 9.28
CA GLY A 425 17.67 -6.55 10.48
C GLY A 425 17.45 -5.21 11.17
N VAL A 426 17.33 -4.13 10.39
CA VAL A 426 16.99 -2.79 10.89
C VAL A 426 15.58 -2.73 11.48
N LEU A 427 14.59 -3.36 10.85
CA LEU A 427 13.22 -3.38 11.37
C LEU A 427 13.10 -4.23 12.64
N VAL A 428 13.83 -5.34 12.71
CA VAL A 428 13.90 -6.18 13.91
C VAL A 428 14.57 -5.42 15.05
N SER A 429 15.73 -4.78 14.82
CA SER A 429 16.39 -3.98 15.86
C SER A 429 15.54 -2.79 16.31
N PHE A 430 14.86 -2.13 15.38
CA PHE A 430 13.89 -1.06 15.66
C PHE A 430 12.72 -1.58 16.53
N GLY A 431 12.13 -2.72 16.17
CA GLY A 431 11.05 -3.33 16.94
C GLY A 431 11.47 -3.72 18.37
N PHE A 432 12.70 -4.23 18.54
CA PHE A 432 13.21 -4.63 19.86
C PHE A 432 13.55 -3.44 20.76
N LEU A 433 14.12 -2.38 20.20
CA LEU A 433 14.64 -1.26 20.97
C LEU A 433 13.61 -0.15 21.21
N LEU A 434 12.73 0.12 20.24
CA LEU A 434 11.97 1.37 20.20
C LEU A 434 10.45 1.17 20.28
N SER A 435 9.90 0.13 19.64
CA SER A 435 8.46 -0.08 19.61
C SER A 435 8.08 -1.56 19.61
N PRO A 436 7.88 -2.20 20.79
CA PRO A 436 7.46 -3.60 20.85
C PRO A 436 6.11 -3.85 20.17
N ASN A 437 5.23 -2.84 20.11
CA ASN A 437 3.96 -2.89 19.37
C ASN A 437 4.12 -3.20 17.87
N PHE A 438 5.31 -2.98 17.30
CA PHE A 438 5.61 -3.37 15.92
C PHE A 438 5.48 -4.87 15.70
N PHE A 439 5.92 -5.69 16.67
CA PHE A 439 5.81 -7.15 16.60
C PHE A 439 4.37 -7.65 16.84
N ASN A 440 3.55 -6.88 17.54
CA ASN A 440 2.13 -7.20 17.74
C ASN A 440 1.28 -6.99 16.48
N GLY A 441 1.84 -6.42 15.40
CA GLY A 441 1.11 -6.03 14.20
C GLY A 441 1.36 -6.90 12.97
N LEU A 442 1.34 -6.28 11.78
CA LEU A 442 1.53 -6.97 10.49
C LEU A 442 2.98 -7.34 10.19
N ALA A 443 3.93 -6.77 10.93
CA ALA A 443 5.36 -6.97 10.71
C ALA A 443 5.82 -8.45 10.66
N PRO A 444 5.50 -9.29 11.66
CA PRO A 444 5.90 -10.70 11.62
C PRO A 444 5.27 -11.46 10.45
N LEU A 445 4.05 -11.10 10.03
CA LEU A 445 3.33 -11.85 8.98
C LEU A 445 3.97 -11.71 7.61
N TRP A 446 4.44 -10.51 7.24
CA TRP A 446 5.13 -10.34 5.97
C TRP A 446 6.55 -10.92 5.98
N ALA A 447 7.23 -10.88 7.13
CA ALA A 447 8.54 -11.50 7.27
C ALA A 447 8.44 -13.04 7.15
N LEU A 448 7.47 -13.66 7.84
CA LEU A 448 7.23 -15.10 7.75
C LEU A 448 6.81 -15.53 6.34
N SER A 449 5.93 -14.77 5.68
CA SER A 449 5.52 -15.10 4.31
C SER A 449 6.67 -14.93 3.30
N PHE A 450 7.52 -13.91 3.46
CA PHE A 450 8.74 -13.76 2.64
C PHE A 450 9.67 -14.95 2.81
N LEU A 451 9.93 -15.39 4.04
CA LEU A 451 10.79 -16.55 4.34
C LEU A 451 10.19 -17.86 3.82
N ALA A 452 8.87 -18.06 3.97
CA ALA A 452 8.19 -19.28 3.52
C ALA A 452 8.23 -19.49 2.00
N LEU A 453 8.44 -18.43 1.20
CA LEU A 453 8.53 -18.55 -0.25
C LEU A 453 9.88 -19.09 -0.76
N PHE A 454 10.98 -18.94 -0.02
CA PHE A 454 12.29 -19.42 -0.47
C PHE A 454 12.34 -20.93 -0.72
N PRO A 455 11.83 -21.79 0.19
CA PRO A 455 11.76 -23.22 -0.06
C PRO A 455 10.90 -23.58 -1.27
N ILE A 456 9.80 -22.85 -1.47
CA ILE A 456 8.87 -23.11 -2.58
C ILE A 456 9.52 -22.73 -3.92
N GLU A 457 10.22 -21.60 -3.98
CA GLU A 457 11.00 -21.21 -5.16
C GLU A 457 12.08 -22.26 -5.48
N TRP A 458 12.77 -22.79 -4.47
CA TRP A 458 13.75 -23.85 -4.65
C TRP A 458 13.13 -25.13 -5.26
N ILE A 459 11.97 -25.55 -4.74
CA ILE A 459 11.20 -26.69 -5.30
C ILE A 459 10.75 -26.39 -6.75
N PHE A 460 10.32 -25.16 -7.03
CA PHE A 460 9.83 -24.78 -8.35
C PHE A 460 10.93 -24.75 -9.41
N GLN A 461 12.14 -24.37 -9.00
CA GLN A 461 13.32 -24.33 -9.87
C GLN A 461 13.88 -25.74 -10.12
N SER A 462 13.93 -26.60 -9.09
CA SER A 462 14.36 -27.99 -9.26
C SER A 462 13.43 -28.80 -10.16
N ILE A 463 12.12 -28.50 -10.15
CA ILE A 463 11.08 -29.17 -10.95
C ILE A 463 10.74 -28.35 -12.23
N SER A 464 11.58 -27.40 -12.64
CA SER A 464 11.29 -26.45 -13.73
C SER A 464 10.85 -27.10 -15.05
N ARG A 465 11.37 -28.30 -15.37
CA ARG A 465 11.02 -29.07 -16.59
C ARG A 465 9.63 -29.72 -16.53
N LEU A 466 9.11 -30.04 -15.33
CA LEU A 466 7.84 -30.76 -15.17
C LEU A 466 6.70 -29.77 -14.88
N ARG A 467 6.18 -29.15 -15.94
CA ARG A 467 5.12 -28.11 -15.86
C ARG A 467 3.86 -28.58 -15.12
N SER A 468 3.42 -29.82 -15.35
CA SER A 468 2.22 -30.39 -14.70
C SER A 468 2.39 -30.54 -13.19
N LYS A 469 3.49 -31.15 -12.75
CA LYS A 469 3.80 -31.32 -11.31
C LYS A 469 3.92 -29.98 -10.61
N ARG A 470 4.57 -28.98 -11.22
CA ARG A 470 4.67 -27.63 -10.66
C ARG A 470 3.32 -26.96 -10.47
N ASN A 471 2.42 -27.08 -11.46
CA ASN A 471 1.07 -26.53 -11.34
C ASN A 471 0.25 -27.24 -10.25
N LEU A 472 0.41 -28.56 -10.10
CA LEU A 472 -0.25 -29.33 -9.04
C LEU A 472 0.24 -28.90 -7.65
N ILE A 473 1.56 -28.77 -7.44
CA ILE A 473 2.13 -28.27 -6.18
C ILE A 473 1.61 -26.86 -5.89
N TYR A 474 1.59 -25.99 -6.90
CA TYR A 474 1.04 -24.64 -6.75
C TYR A 474 -0.43 -24.65 -6.34
N GLY A 475 -1.26 -25.48 -6.98
CA GLY A 475 -2.67 -25.67 -6.64
C GLY A 475 -2.87 -26.16 -5.20
N MET A 476 -2.04 -27.10 -4.74
CA MET A 476 -2.07 -27.57 -3.35
C MET A 476 -1.78 -26.45 -2.35
N TYR A 477 -0.79 -25.59 -2.60
CA TYR A 477 -0.51 -24.46 -1.71
C TYR A 477 -1.64 -23.42 -1.69
N ILE A 478 -2.35 -23.20 -2.81
CA ILE A 478 -3.56 -22.37 -2.83
C ILE A 478 -4.64 -22.96 -1.92
N LEU A 479 -4.87 -24.27 -2.04
CA LEU A 479 -5.87 -24.98 -1.24
C LEU A 479 -5.52 -24.93 0.26
N VAL A 480 -4.28 -25.18 0.63
CA VAL A 480 -3.82 -25.04 2.03
C VAL A 480 -4.08 -23.63 2.55
N CYS A 481 -3.72 -22.60 1.77
CA CYS A 481 -3.98 -21.21 2.17
C CYS A 481 -5.48 -20.89 2.30
N LEU A 482 -6.34 -21.53 1.51
CA LEU A 482 -7.79 -21.35 1.55
C LEU A 482 -8.42 -22.07 2.74
N LEU A 483 -8.02 -23.32 3.02
CA LEU A 483 -8.52 -24.09 4.16
C LEU A 483 -8.18 -23.41 5.50
N ASP A 484 -6.97 -22.87 5.63
CA ASP A 484 -6.53 -22.16 6.84
C ASP A 484 -7.16 -20.76 7.00
N SER A 485 -7.92 -20.27 6.02
CA SER A 485 -8.35 -18.87 6.00
C SER A 485 -9.55 -18.55 6.88
N GLN A 486 -10.29 -19.57 7.32
CA GLN A 486 -11.55 -19.44 8.08
C GLN A 486 -12.54 -18.48 7.40
N MET A 487 -12.79 -18.67 6.09
CA MET A 487 -13.69 -17.80 5.31
C MET A 487 -15.06 -17.61 5.96
N GLU A 488 -15.63 -18.69 6.50
CA GLU A 488 -16.94 -18.70 7.15
C GLU A 488 -17.04 -17.65 8.27
N ASN A 489 -16.05 -17.65 9.19
CA ASN A 489 -16.00 -16.68 10.29
C ASN A 489 -15.90 -15.24 9.77
N ARG A 490 -15.14 -15.01 8.70
CA ARG A 490 -15.00 -13.66 8.12
C ARG A 490 -16.29 -13.20 7.44
N ILE A 491 -16.95 -14.09 6.70
CA ILE A 491 -18.26 -13.82 6.09
C ILE A 491 -19.27 -13.49 7.20
N ARG A 492 -19.24 -14.20 8.33
CA ARG A 492 -20.11 -13.92 9.48
C ARG A 492 -19.87 -12.55 10.09
N ILE A 493 -18.61 -12.12 10.21
CA ILE A 493 -18.26 -10.77 10.71
C ILE A 493 -18.83 -9.70 9.76
N VAL A 494 -18.61 -9.84 8.45
CA VAL A 494 -19.12 -8.89 7.46
C VAL A 494 -20.64 -8.90 7.40
N ALA A 495 -21.26 -10.08 7.44
CA ALA A 495 -22.71 -10.23 7.47
C ALA A 495 -23.32 -9.50 8.67
N LYS A 496 -22.69 -9.56 9.86
CA LYS A 496 -23.14 -8.85 11.06
C LYS A 496 -23.22 -7.34 10.89
N MET A 497 -22.40 -6.75 10.03
CA MET A 497 -22.44 -5.31 9.75
C MET A 497 -23.63 -4.89 8.89
N PHE A 498 -24.14 -5.77 8.03
CA PHE A 498 -25.11 -5.43 6.98
C PHE A 498 -26.48 -6.08 7.15
N LEU A 499 -26.58 -7.16 7.93
CA LEU A 499 -27.78 -7.97 8.09
C LEU A 499 -28.37 -7.84 9.50
N ASP A 500 -29.69 -7.74 9.57
CA ASP A 500 -30.42 -7.76 10.84
C ASP A 500 -30.25 -9.13 11.54
N ASN A 501 -30.28 -9.11 12.87
CA ASN A 501 -30.04 -10.28 13.72
C ASN A 501 -30.88 -11.52 13.36
N GLU A 502 -32.08 -11.35 12.78
CA GLU A 502 -32.93 -12.46 12.32
C GLU A 502 -32.41 -13.11 11.04
N SER A 503 -32.06 -12.31 10.03
CA SER A 503 -31.45 -12.82 8.79
C SER A 503 -30.08 -13.47 9.03
N LEU A 504 -29.35 -12.98 10.03
CA LEU A 504 -28.08 -13.55 10.45
C LEU A 504 -28.24 -14.92 11.14
N LYS A 505 -29.36 -15.16 11.86
CA LYS A 505 -29.68 -16.49 12.40
C LYS A 505 -29.86 -17.54 11.31
N TYR A 506 -30.55 -17.19 10.22
CA TYR A 506 -30.73 -18.11 9.08
C TYR A 506 -29.42 -18.43 8.37
N LEU A 507 -28.47 -17.48 8.31
CA LEU A 507 -27.16 -17.68 7.71
C LEU A 507 -26.24 -18.59 8.55
N ILE A 508 -26.44 -18.65 9.88
CA ILE A 508 -25.67 -19.52 10.79
C ILE A 508 -26.22 -20.95 10.86
N GLN A 509 -27.51 -21.14 10.57
CA GLN A 509 -28.17 -22.44 10.67
C GLN A 509 -27.92 -23.36 9.46
N TYR A 510 -27.37 -22.83 8.37
CA TYR A 510 -26.92 -23.57 7.18
C TYR A 510 -25.40 -23.52 7.08
#